data_AF-A0A5C9CIM9-F1
#
_entry.id   AF-A0A5C9CIM9-F1
#
_cell.length_a   1.000
_cell.length_b   1.000
_cell.length_c   1.000
_cell.angle_alpha   90.00
_cell.angle_beta   90.00
_cell.angle_gamma   90.00
#
_symmetry.space_group_name_H-M   'P 1'
#
loop_
_entity.id
_entity.type
_entity.pdbx_description
1 polymer ?
#
loop_
_entity_poly.entity_id
_entity_poly.type
_entity_poly.pdbx_seq_one_letter_code
_entity_poly.pdbx_strand_id
1 'polypeptide(L)' 'MSIADEWTFPEGVTYLNHGSFGPSPCCVREARQAWTERLERQPMDFYLRQMETELDRAAEKLGQFIGADGNDLLRSR' A
#
# COMPACT_ATOMS: atom_id res chain seq x y z
N MET A 1 14.74 17.51 7.23
CA MET A 1 14.44 16.21 6.62
C MET A 1 13.86 16.50 5.26
N SER A 2 14.46 15.92 4.21
CA SER A 2 13.99 16.03 2.83
C SER A 2 13.00 14.92 2.54
N ILE A 3 12.12 15.13 1.56
CA ILE A 3 11.28 14.04 1.02
C ILE A 3 12.14 12.86 0.52
N ALA A 4 13.35 13.11 0.04
CA ALA A 4 14.26 12.05 -0.41
C ALA A 4 14.64 11.06 0.70
N ASP A 5 14.60 11.47 1.97
CA ASP A 5 14.95 10.63 3.13
C ASP A 5 13.92 9.50 3.35
N GLU A 6 12.74 9.59 2.74
CA GLU A 6 11.70 8.56 2.78
C GLU A 6 12.01 7.35 1.88
N TRP A 7 13.07 7.40 1.07
CA TRP A 7 13.49 6.28 0.22
C TRP A 7 14.89 5.78 0.59
N THR A 8 15.05 4.46 0.64
CA THR A 8 16.35 3.82 0.83
C THR A 8 16.87 3.32 -0.52
N PHE A 9 17.97 3.90 -0.99
CA PHE A 9 18.70 3.42 -2.16
C PHE A 9 20.07 2.87 -1.76
N PRO A 10 20.65 1.94 -2.53
CA PRO A 10 22.02 1.51 -2.32
C PRO A 10 23.00 2.69 -2.42
N GLU A 11 24.09 2.61 -1.66
CA GLU A 11 25.14 3.62 -1.70
C GLU A 11 25.70 3.80 -3.13
N GLY A 12 25.95 5.04 -3.52
CA GLY A 12 26.46 5.38 -4.87
C GLY A 12 25.41 5.29 -6.00
N VAL A 13 24.17 4.91 -5.71
CA VAL A 13 23.10 4.83 -6.71
C VAL A 13 22.28 6.11 -6.75
N THR A 14 22.21 6.73 -7.93
CA THR A 14 21.23 7.81 -8.22
C THR A 14 20.07 7.22 -9.01
N TYR A 15 18.86 7.25 -8.43
CA TYR A 15 17.68 6.62 -9.05
C TYR A 15 16.96 7.58 -10.01
N LEU A 16 17.40 7.62 -11.28
CA LEU A 16 16.91 8.58 -12.28
C LEU A 16 15.57 8.19 -12.92
N ASN A 17 15.22 6.89 -12.93
CA ASN A 17 13.98 6.40 -13.54
C ASN A 17 12.99 5.87 -12.50
N HIS A 18 12.48 6.77 -11.64
CA HIS A 18 11.45 6.43 -10.65
C HIS A 18 10.12 5.99 -11.29
N GLY A 19 9.82 6.45 -12.50
CA GLY A 19 8.55 6.21 -13.19
C GLY A 19 8.32 4.78 -13.69
N SER A 20 9.37 3.96 -13.85
CA SER A 20 9.18 2.55 -14.25
C SER A 20 8.84 1.64 -13.07
N PHE A 21 9.75 1.55 -12.10
CA PHE A 21 9.66 0.58 -10.99
C PHE A 21 10.06 1.19 -9.65
N GLY A 22 9.96 2.52 -9.52
CA GLY A 22 10.42 3.26 -8.35
C GLY A 22 10.00 2.57 -7.05
N PRO A 23 10.94 2.34 -6.11
CA PRO A 23 10.59 1.70 -4.85
C PRO A 23 9.60 2.59 -4.09
N SER A 24 8.70 1.98 -3.32
CA SER A 24 7.81 2.73 -2.43
C SER A 24 8.61 3.36 -1.27
N PRO A 25 8.16 4.50 -0.72
CA PRO A 25 8.77 5.10 0.46
C PRO A 25 8.67 4.18 1.69
N CYS A 26 9.50 4.42 2.71
CA CYS A 26 9.63 3.61 3.91
C CYS A 26 8.29 3.34 4.59
N CYS A 27 7.45 4.35 4.78
CA CYS A 27 6.14 4.20 5.42
C CYS A 27 5.20 3.23 4.67
N VAL A 28 5.25 3.18 3.34
CA VAL A 28 4.45 2.26 2.52
C VAL A 28 5.01 0.83 2.64
N ARG A 29 6.34 0.68 2.69
CA ARG A 29 6.99 -0.62 2.89
C ARG A 29 6.67 -1.21 4.27
N GLU A 30 6.69 -0.39 5.31
CA GLU A 30 6.32 -0.77 6.68
C GLU A 30 4.85 -1.21 6.76
N ALA A 31 3.93 -0.43 6.17
CA ALA A 31 2.53 -0.81 6.10
C ALA A 31 2.32 -2.15 5.37
N ARG A 32 3.03 -2.38 4.26
CA ARG A 32 2.99 -3.67 3.55
C ARG A 32 3.46 -4.83 4.43
N GLN A 33 4.58 -4.64 5.15
CA GLN A 33 5.08 -5.66 6.07
C GLN A 33 4.06 -5.97 7.18
N ALA A 34 3.45 -4.94 7.78
CA ALA A 34 2.43 -5.12 8.80
C ALA A 34 1.21 -5.92 8.28
N TRP A 35 0.79 -5.69 7.04
CA TRP A 35 -0.27 -6.49 6.40
C TRP A 35 0.14 -7.95 6.20
N THR A 36 1.36 -8.20 5.74
CA THR A 36 1.91 -9.56 5.62
C THR A 36 1.92 -10.25 6.98
N GLU A 37 2.45 -9.61 8.02
CA GLU A 37 2.48 -10.17 9.37
C GLU A 37 1.07 -10.46 9.93
N ARG A 38 0.10 -9.58 9.64
CA ARG A 38 -1.31 -9.76 10.05
C ARG A 38 -1.94 -10.97 9.37
N LEU A 39 -1.68 -11.16 8.08
CA LEU A 39 -2.12 -12.32 7.31
C LEU A 39 -1.48 -13.61 7.83
N GLU A 40 -0.15 -13.64 7.96
CA GLU A 40 0.60 -14.83 8.40
C GLU A 40 0.23 -15.26 9.83
N ARG A 41 -0.14 -14.32 10.70
CA ARG A 41 -0.55 -14.63 12.08
C ARG A 41 -1.81 -15.48 12.15
N GLN A 42 -2.80 -15.23 11.29
CA GLN A 42 -4.06 -15.98 11.28
C GLN A 42 -4.76 -15.89 9.90
N PRO A 43 -4.33 -16.68 8.91
CA PRO A 43 -4.81 -16.55 7.53
C PRO A 43 -6.33 -16.70 7.39
N MET A 44 -6.93 -17.65 8.10
CA MET A 44 -8.38 -17.89 8.03
C MET A 44 -9.21 -16.68 8.48
N ASP A 45 -8.83 -16.03 9.58
CA ASP A 45 -9.57 -14.87 10.07
C ASP A 45 -9.31 -13.65 9.19
N PHE A 46 -8.07 -13.47 8.73
CA PHE A 46 -7.72 -12.43 7.79
C PHE A 46 -8.56 -12.51 6.51
N TYR A 47 -8.52 -13.65 5.82
CA TYR A 47 -9.22 -13.83 4.55
C TYR A 47 -10.74 -13.79 4.70
N LEU A 48 -11.30 -14.44 5.73
CA LEU A 48 -12.77 -14.58 5.84
C LEU A 48 -13.47 -13.41 6.51
N ARG A 49 -12.75 -12.54 7.23
CA ARG A 49 -13.38 -11.49 8.05
C ARG A 49 -12.77 -10.11 7.93
N GLN A 50 -11.50 -10.01 7.54
CA GLN A 50 -10.78 -8.74 7.59
C GLN A 50 -10.53 -8.18 6.18
N MET A 51 -10.14 -9.03 5.23
CA MET A 51 -9.66 -8.62 3.91
C MET A 51 -10.67 -7.73 3.16
N GLU A 52 -11.93 -8.13 3.06
CA GLU A 52 -12.95 -7.39 2.31
C GLU A 52 -13.16 -5.98 2.89
N THR A 53 -13.39 -5.89 4.20
CA THR A 53 -13.56 -4.59 4.89
C THR A 53 -12.36 -3.65 4.67
N GLU A 54 -11.14 -4.19 4.73
CA GLU A 54 -9.92 -3.37 4.58
C GLU A 54 -9.67 -2.99 3.11
N LEU A 55 -10.07 -3.83 2.15
CA LEU A 55 -10.06 -3.52 0.73
C LEU A 55 -11.06 -2.41 0.40
N ASP A 56 -12.28 -2.47 0.94
CA ASP A 56 -13.29 -1.41 0.76
C ASP A 56 -12.80 -0.08 1.33
N ARG A 57 -12.18 -0.13 2.51
CA ARG A 57 -11.57 1.05 3.11
C ARG A 57 -10.44 1.63 2.27
N ALA A 58 -9.63 0.80 1.63
CA ALA A 58 -8.57 1.25 0.74
C ALA A 58 -9.14 1.86 -0.56
N ALA A 59 -10.16 1.23 -1.14
CA ALA A 59 -10.86 1.72 -2.32
C ALA A 59 -11.51 3.07 -2.06
N GLU A 60 -12.23 3.23 -0.96
CA GLU A 60 -12.87 4.50 -0.57
C GLU A 60 -11.85 5.64 -0.42
N LYS A 61 -10.72 5.38 0.24
CA LYS A 61 -9.65 6.38 0.38
C LYS A 61 -9.05 6.78 -0.96
N LEU A 62 -8.83 5.81 -1.86
CA LEU A 62 -8.29 6.09 -3.18
C LEU A 62 -9.30 6.85 -4.04
N GLY A 63 -10.58 6.47 -3.97
CA GLY A 63 -11.69 7.15 -4.63
C GLY A 63 -11.72 8.62 -4.25
N GLN A 64 -11.76 8.92 -2.95
CA GLN A 64 -11.72 10.30 -2.44
C GLN A 64 -10.49 11.08 -2.93
N PHE A 65 -9.32 10.44 -2.99
CA PHE A 65 -8.09 11.08 -3.44
C PHE A 65 -8.14 11.46 -4.94
N ILE A 66 -8.75 10.63 -5.79
CA ILE A 66 -8.83 10.87 -7.24
C ILE A 66 -10.17 11.47 -7.71
N GLY A 67 -11.11 11.72 -6.79
CA GLY A 67 -12.44 12.25 -7.11
C GLY A 67 -13.42 11.23 -7.69
N ALA A 68 -13.32 9.96 -7.31
CA ALA A 68 -14.21 8.86 -7.71
C ALA A 68 -14.89 8.20 -6.48
N ASP A 69 -15.92 7.40 -6.70
CA ASP A 69 -16.50 6.55 -5.65
C ASP A 69 -15.61 5.30 -5.43
N GLY A 70 -15.49 4.80 -4.20
CA GLY A 70 -14.73 3.57 -3.94
C GLY A 70 -15.22 2.38 -4.77
N ASN A 71 -16.53 2.29 -5.03
CA ASN A 71 -17.15 1.23 -5.82
C ASN A 71 -16.86 1.32 -7.33
N ASP A 72 -16.30 2.44 -7.80
CA ASP A 72 -15.80 2.58 -9.18
C ASP A 72 -14.41 1.94 -9.33
N LEU A 73 -13.68 1.74 -8.22
CA LEU A 73 -12.31 1.22 -8.21
C LEU A 73 -12.25 -0.26 -7.89
N LEU A 74 -12.99 -0.68 -6.87
CA LEU A 74 -13.06 -2.06 -6.43
C LEU A 74 -14.47 -2.31 -5.91
N ARG A 75 -15.01 -3.48 -6.26
CA ARG A 75 -16.25 -3.98 -5.66
C ARG A 75 -15.90 -5.23 -4.87
N SER A 76 -15.89 -5.13 -3.54
CA SER A 76 -16.00 -6.33 -2.70
C SER A 76 -17.39 -6.95 -2.92
N ARG A 77 -17.49 -8.27 -2.76
CA ARG A 77 -18.73 -9.03 -3.04
C ARG A 77 -19.58 -9.17 -1.78
#